data_AF-A0A957QU96-F1
#
_entry.id   AF-A0A957QU96-F1
#
_cell.length_a   1.000
_cell.length_b   1.000
_cell.length_c   1.000
_cell.angle_alpha   90.00
_cell.angle_beta   90.00
_cell.angle_gamma   90.00
#
_symmetry.space_group_name_H-M   'P 1'
#
loop_
_entity.id
_entity.type
_entity.pdbx_description
1 polymer ?
#
loop_
_entity_poly.entity_id
_entity_poly.type
_entity_poly.pdbx_seq_one_letter_code
_entity_poly.pdbx_strand_id
1 'polypeptide(L)'
;GAVSAAVGVANPGFHATRAADGYAVANQAQEFAATLDQNGFLVSAGATSWGLRLTAIGRGNDLAAAGAATLHAAGNRVEVRRNALTEWYVNGPLGLEHGFTLAMPPTSVATGEPVVLALRQQGAPSASVTDGGRSLRIAPAGGSVLHYAGLVAYDARGVELPASMSVDAAGTVRIEVDDGGAHYPLTIDPLIQHTKLTAPSPVADDFMGVGR
;
A
#
# COMPACT_ATOMS: atom_id res chain seq x y z
N GLY A 1 -3.23 2.03 10.14
CA GLY A 1 -3.40 3.03 11.20
C GLY A 1 -2.75 2.55 12.48
N ALA A 2 -2.07 3.48 13.18
CA ALA A 2 -1.12 3.23 14.29
C ALA A 2 -1.55 2.22 15.38
N VAL A 3 -2.85 2.09 15.68
CA VAL A 3 -3.36 1.11 16.66
C VAL A 3 -3.20 -0.33 16.16
N SER A 4 -3.44 -0.59 14.87
CA SER A 4 -3.24 -1.92 14.25
C SER A 4 -1.76 -2.31 14.25
N ALA A 5 -0.89 -1.35 13.93
CA ALA A 5 0.55 -1.53 13.99
C ALA A 5 1.04 -1.97 15.39
N ALA A 6 0.56 -1.33 16.45
CA ALA A 6 0.93 -1.66 17.83
C ALA A 6 0.47 -3.07 18.24
N VAL A 7 -0.74 -3.48 17.83
CA VAL A 7 -1.22 -4.85 18.06
C VAL A 7 -0.36 -5.86 17.29
N GLY A 8 0.04 -5.53 16.06
CA GLY A 8 0.91 -6.37 15.24
C GLY A 8 2.28 -6.62 15.88
N VAL A 9 2.86 -5.63 16.57
CA VAL A 9 4.16 -5.78 17.26
C VAL A 9 4.09 -6.86 18.33
N ALA A 10 3.00 -6.91 19.11
CA ALA A 10 2.86 -7.83 20.23
C ALA A 10 2.55 -9.29 19.81
N ASN A 11 2.13 -9.52 18.57
CA ASN A 11 1.75 -10.83 18.07
C ASN A 11 2.74 -11.33 17.00
N PRO A 12 3.55 -12.37 17.30
CA PRO A 12 4.52 -12.94 16.38
C PRO A 12 3.93 -13.42 15.04
N GLY A 13 2.62 -13.69 14.98
CA GLY A 13 1.93 -14.05 13.74
C GLY A 13 1.94 -12.95 12.68
N PHE A 14 2.21 -11.70 13.05
CA PHE A 14 2.39 -10.59 12.11
C PHE A 14 3.86 -10.27 11.81
N HIS A 15 4.81 -10.92 12.47
CA HIS A 15 6.22 -10.60 12.32
C HIS A 15 6.76 -10.99 10.95
N ALA A 16 7.70 -10.19 10.45
CA ALA A 16 8.44 -10.48 9.24
C ALA A 16 9.39 -11.66 9.48
N THR A 17 9.40 -12.58 8.53
CA THR A 17 10.30 -13.74 8.50
C THR A 17 11.21 -13.63 7.29
N ARG A 18 12.43 -14.15 7.39
CA ARG A 18 13.40 -14.04 6.30
C ARG A 18 12.98 -14.92 5.11
N ALA A 19 13.06 -14.37 3.91
CA ALA A 19 12.85 -15.05 2.63
C ALA A 19 14.13 -14.97 1.77
N ALA A 20 14.12 -15.60 0.59
CA ALA A 20 15.28 -15.67 -0.30
C ALA A 20 15.85 -14.27 -0.64
N ASP A 21 14.97 -13.36 -1.09
CA ASP A 21 15.35 -12.01 -1.55
C ASP A 21 14.83 -10.88 -0.66
N GLY A 22 14.45 -11.19 0.59
CA GLY A 22 13.94 -10.19 1.52
C GLY A 22 13.19 -10.80 2.69
N TYR A 23 11.94 -10.39 2.88
CA TYR A 23 11.08 -10.81 3.97
C TYR A 23 9.72 -11.29 3.49
N ALA A 24 9.10 -12.16 4.27
CA ALA A 24 7.71 -12.59 4.10
C ALA A 24 6.91 -12.25 5.36
N VAL A 25 5.68 -11.80 5.15
CA VAL A 25 4.69 -11.57 6.21
C VAL A 25 3.43 -12.37 5.90
N ALA A 26 2.85 -12.98 6.91
CA ALA A 26 1.54 -13.60 6.83
C ALA A 26 0.51 -12.73 7.55
N ASN A 27 -0.71 -12.66 7.04
CA ASN A 27 -1.80 -11.95 7.68
C ASN A 27 -3.06 -12.81 7.63
N GLN A 28 -3.22 -13.68 8.63
CA GLN A 28 -4.37 -14.58 8.72
C GLN A 28 -5.69 -13.82 8.92
N ALA A 29 -5.66 -12.69 9.64
CA ALA A 29 -6.85 -11.85 9.86
C ALA A 29 -7.40 -11.27 8.55
N GLN A 30 -6.54 -11.14 7.54
CA GLN A 30 -6.88 -10.64 6.21
C GLN A 30 -6.76 -11.72 5.13
N GLU A 31 -6.56 -13.00 5.51
CA GLU A 31 -6.45 -14.13 4.57
C GLU A 31 -5.45 -13.90 3.40
N PHE A 32 -4.34 -13.20 3.66
CA PHE A 32 -3.27 -12.99 2.66
C PHE A 32 -1.87 -13.24 3.22
N ALA A 33 -0.91 -13.36 2.32
CA ALA A 33 0.53 -13.26 2.62
C ALA A 33 1.20 -12.25 1.69
N ALA A 34 2.35 -11.71 2.07
CA ALA A 34 3.11 -10.80 1.23
C ALA A 34 4.61 -11.12 1.28
N THR A 35 5.29 -10.95 0.15
CA THR A 35 6.75 -10.89 0.07
C THR A 35 7.20 -9.45 -0.15
N LEU A 36 8.30 -9.08 0.50
CA LEU A 36 8.85 -7.73 0.57
C LEU A 36 10.34 -7.81 0.22
N ASP A 37 10.77 -7.04 -0.77
CA ASP A 37 12.17 -6.95 -1.18
C ASP A 37 12.63 -5.49 -1.26
N GLN A 38 13.87 -5.28 -1.71
CA GLN A 38 14.44 -3.94 -1.86
C GLN A 38 13.77 -3.07 -2.95
N ASN A 39 12.88 -3.62 -3.76
CA ASN A 39 12.20 -2.93 -4.86
C ASN A 39 10.72 -2.67 -4.56
N GLY A 40 10.08 -3.48 -3.73
CA GLY A 40 8.69 -3.28 -3.31
C GLY A 40 8.06 -4.51 -2.66
N PHE A 41 6.77 -4.70 -2.91
CA PHE A 41 5.99 -5.78 -2.32
C PHE A 41 5.18 -6.56 -3.35
N LEU A 42 4.82 -7.80 -3.01
CA LEU A 42 3.82 -8.60 -3.71
C LEU A 42 2.90 -9.28 -2.68
N VAL A 43 1.61 -8.95 -2.68
CA VAL A 43 0.57 -9.57 -1.85
C VAL A 43 -0.13 -10.67 -2.63
N SER A 44 -0.36 -11.81 -1.99
CA SER A 44 -1.12 -12.93 -2.55
C SER A 44 -2.33 -13.25 -1.66
N ALA A 45 -3.52 -13.24 -2.25
CA ALA A 45 -4.80 -13.54 -1.61
C ALA A 45 -5.68 -14.37 -2.57
N GLY A 46 -5.91 -15.65 -2.23
CA GLY A 46 -6.57 -16.59 -3.13
C GLY A 46 -5.82 -16.71 -4.47
N ALA A 47 -6.53 -16.49 -5.59
CA ALA A 47 -5.95 -16.49 -6.93
C ALA A 47 -5.32 -15.15 -7.34
N THR A 48 -5.45 -14.11 -6.50
CA THR A 48 -4.91 -12.77 -6.78
C THR A 48 -3.47 -12.68 -6.28
N SER A 49 -2.57 -12.16 -7.11
CA SER A 49 -1.23 -11.77 -6.67
C SER A 49 -0.92 -10.39 -7.25
N TRP A 50 -0.77 -9.38 -6.40
CA TRP A 50 -0.64 -7.99 -6.84
C TRP A 50 0.37 -7.24 -5.97
N GLY A 51 1.11 -6.34 -6.59
CA GLY A 51 2.09 -5.55 -5.88
C GLY A 51 2.58 -4.33 -6.63
N LEU A 52 3.41 -3.55 -5.96
CA LEU A 52 4.04 -2.36 -6.50
C LEU A 52 5.55 -2.44 -6.29
N ARG A 53 6.31 -1.88 -7.24
CA ARG A 53 7.74 -1.61 -7.12
C ARG A 53 8.00 -0.14 -7.33
N LEU A 54 8.69 0.52 -6.41
CA LEU A 54 9.08 1.91 -6.59
C LEU A 54 10.17 2.00 -7.67
N THR A 55 9.91 2.73 -8.75
CA THR A 55 10.88 2.89 -9.85
C THR A 55 11.52 4.27 -9.88
N ALA A 56 10.77 5.33 -9.53
CA ALA A 56 11.27 6.70 -9.59
C ALA A 56 10.60 7.62 -8.58
N ILE A 57 11.29 8.72 -8.26
CA ILE A 57 10.82 9.81 -7.40
C ILE A 57 11.23 11.15 -8.00
N GLY A 58 10.40 12.18 -7.86
CA GLY A 58 10.69 13.51 -8.38
C GLY A 58 9.52 14.47 -8.23
N ARG A 59 9.40 15.43 -9.15
CA ARG A 59 8.25 16.35 -9.22
C ARG A 59 7.63 16.37 -10.61
N GLY A 60 6.30 16.29 -10.67
CA GLY A 60 5.57 16.22 -11.94
C GLY A 60 6.15 15.15 -12.86
N ASN A 61 6.65 15.54 -14.03
CA ASN A 61 7.28 14.62 -14.98
C ASN A 61 8.82 14.54 -14.87
N ASP A 62 9.44 15.36 -14.04
CA ASP A 62 10.88 15.33 -13.77
C ASP A 62 11.17 14.30 -12.68
N LEU A 63 11.40 13.06 -13.10
CA LEU A 63 11.58 11.91 -12.22
C LEU A 63 12.99 11.31 -12.35
N ALA A 64 13.61 11.04 -11.21
CA ALA A 64 14.87 10.30 -11.13
C ALA A 64 14.63 8.87 -10.62
N ALA A 65 15.45 7.92 -11.07
CA ALA A 65 15.37 6.54 -10.60
C ALA A 65 15.57 6.46 -9.07
N ALA A 66 14.79 5.60 -8.40
CA ALA A 66 14.79 5.51 -6.93
C ALA A 66 16.14 5.07 -6.31
N GLY A 67 17.03 4.50 -7.12
CA GLY A 67 18.39 4.13 -6.73
C GLY A 67 18.46 2.85 -5.89
N ALA A 68 19.68 2.51 -5.46
CA ALA A 68 19.94 1.34 -4.61
C ALA A 68 19.32 1.51 -3.21
N ALA A 69 18.94 0.40 -2.60
CA ALA A 69 18.28 0.38 -1.30
C ALA A 69 18.94 -0.58 -0.31
N THR A 70 18.65 -0.37 0.97
CA THR A 70 18.92 -1.34 2.03
C THR A 70 17.63 -1.77 2.69
N LEU A 71 17.53 -3.07 3.02
CA LEU A 71 16.34 -3.68 3.58
C LEU A 71 16.58 -4.05 5.05
N HIS A 72 15.69 -3.61 5.93
CA HIS A 72 15.75 -3.87 7.37
C HIS A 72 14.39 -4.40 7.86
N ALA A 73 14.38 -5.36 8.78
CA ALA A 73 13.15 -5.78 9.45
C ALA A 73 13.33 -5.83 10.96
N ALA A 74 12.28 -5.44 11.68
CA ALA A 74 12.17 -5.54 13.12
C ALA A 74 10.71 -5.83 13.51
N GLY A 75 10.45 -7.01 14.09
CA GLY A 75 9.09 -7.44 14.44
C GLY A 75 8.18 -7.50 13.20
N ASN A 76 7.04 -6.81 13.25
CA ASN A 76 6.07 -6.71 12.15
C ASN A 76 6.36 -5.57 11.15
N ARG A 77 7.51 -4.90 11.26
CA ARG A 77 7.90 -3.79 10.40
C ARG A 77 9.07 -4.17 9.50
N VAL A 78 8.95 -3.82 8.22
CA VAL A 78 10.03 -3.89 7.23
C VAL A 78 10.24 -2.51 6.63
N GLU A 79 11.48 -2.10 6.45
CA GLU A 79 11.85 -0.81 5.86
C GLU A 79 12.83 -1.00 4.70
N VAL A 80 12.57 -0.27 3.61
CA VAL A 80 13.43 -0.14 2.44
C VAL A 80 13.93 1.30 2.38
N ARG A 81 15.21 1.50 2.69
CA ARG A 81 15.82 2.84 2.82
C ARG A 81 16.65 3.17 1.58
N ARG A 82 16.35 4.32 0.95
CA ARG A 82 16.98 4.85 -0.27
C ARG A 82 17.22 6.35 -0.13
N ASN A 83 18.46 6.80 0.02
CA ASN A 83 18.78 8.23 0.16
C ASN A 83 17.88 8.93 1.22
N ALA A 84 17.08 9.91 0.81
CA ALA A 84 16.12 10.64 1.64
C ALA A 84 14.74 9.94 1.81
N LEU A 85 14.50 8.83 1.12
CA LEU A 85 13.23 8.11 1.12
C LEU A 85 13.35 6.82 1.95
N THR A 86 12.41 6.63 2.88
CA THR A 86 12.18 5.35 3.54
C THR A 86 10.80 4.86 3.14
N GLU A 87 10.75 3.78 2.38
CA GLU A 87 9.53 3.00 2.17
C GLU A 87 9.41 2.00 3.31
N TRP A 88 8.22 1.82 3.86
CA TRP A 88 8.02 0.96 5.03
C TRP A 88 6.71 0.19 4.95
N TYR A 89 6.72 -0.97 5.59
CA TYR A 89 5.60 -1.88 5.66
C TYR A 89 5.36 -2.24 7.12
N VAL A 90 4.12 -2.17 7.59
CA VAL A 90 3.74 -2.62 8.92
C VAL A 90 2.55 -3.56 8.85
N ASN A 91 2.76 -4.81 9.22
CA ASN A 91 1.73 -5.83 9.17
C ASN A 91 0.92 -5.84 10.48
N GLY A 92 -0.40 -5.81 10.39
CA GLY A 92 -1.28 -5.85 11.56
C GLY A 92 -2.68 -6.40 11.24
N PRO A 93 -3.56 -6.52 12.24
CA PRO A 93 -4.87 -7.17 12.06
C PRO A 93 -5.76 -6.53 10.98
N LEU A 94 -5.62 -5.23 10.74
CA LEU A 94 -6.43 -4.51 9.74
C LEU A 94 -5.88 -4.62 8.31
N GLY A 95 -4.65 -5.11 8.11
CA GLY A 95 -3.99 -5.05 6.81
C GLY A 95 -2.48 -4.93 6.88
N LEU A 96 -1.89 -4.70 5.71
CA LEU A 96 -0.50 -4.31 5.55
C LEU A 96 -0.47 -2.82 5.27
N GLU A 97 -0.02 -2.03 6.25
CA GLU A 97 0.26 -0.60 6.05
C GLU A 97 1.49 -0.48 5.16
N HIS A 98 1.41 0.33 4.11
CA HIS A 98 2.49 0.55 3.17
C HIS A 98 2.68 2.05 3.03
N GLY A 99 3.75 2.57 3.59
CA GLY A 99 3.99 4.00 3.59
C GLY A 99 5.38 4.40 3.13
N PHE A 100 5.52 5.71 2.98
CA PHE A 100 6.74 6.38 2.59
C PHE A 100 7.00 7.54 3.54
N THR A 101 8.24 7.67 3.96
CA THR A 101 8.73 8.87 4.66
C THR A 101 9.79 9.51 3.78
N LEU A 102 9.55 10.75 3.37
CA LEU A 102 10.49 11.55 2.60
C LEU A 102 11.10 12.59 3.53
N ALA A 103 12.40 12.47 3.80
CA ALA A 103 13.11 13.30 4.79
C ALA A 103 13.38 14.72 4.31
N MET A 104 13.42 14.94 2.99
CA MET A 104 13.61 16.25 2.36
C MET A 104 13.02 16.24 0.94
N PRO A 105 12.71 17.42 0.36
CA PRO A 105 12.16 17.50 -0.98
C PRO A 105 12.98 16.71 -2.00
N PRO A 106 12.35 16.07 -3.00
CA PRO A 106 13.10 15.41 -4.05
C PRO A 106 13.85 16.46 -4.86
N THR A 107 15.07 16.14 -5.29
CA THR A 107 15.83 16.99 -6.20
C THR A 107 15.13 17.03 -7.55
N SER A 108 14.72 18.22 -7.99
CA SER A 108 14.03 18.42 -9.25
C SER A 108 14.23 19.84 -9.75
N VAL A 109 14.23 20.03 -11.07
CA VAL A 109 14.20 21.36 -11.70
C VAL A 109 12.78 21.90 -11.86
N ALA A 110 11.75 21.07 -11.66
CA ALA A 110 10.36 21.45 -11.77
C ALA A 110 9.86 22.13 -10.48
N THR A 111 9.65 23.44 -10.54
CA THR A 111 9.18 24.26 -9.42
C THR A 111 7.65 24.27 -9.35
N GLY A 112 7.08 24.08 -8.16
CA GLY A 112 5.62 24.15 -7.93
C GLY A 112 4.82 22.93 -8.40
N GLU A 113 5.49 21.93 -8.96
CA GLU A 113 4.89 20.63 -9.31
C GLU A 113 4.82 19.72 -8.07
N PRO A 114 3.79 18.86 -7.95
CA PRO A 114 3.65 17.96 -6.82
C PRO A 114 4.80 16.97 -6.74
N VAL A 115 5.09 16.49 -5.53
CA VAL A 115 5.98 15.35 -5.30
C VAL A 115 5.34 14.10 -5.90
N VAL A 116 6.11 13.30 -6.63
CA VAL A 116 5.62 12.10 -7.29
C VAL A 116 6.46 10.88 -6.89
N LEU A 117 5.78 9.84 -6.43
CA LEU A 117 6.32 8.48 -6.33
C LEU A 117 5.76 7.67 -7.49
N ALA A 118 6.62 7.22 -8.41
CA ALA A 118 6.23 6.38 -9.54
C ALA A 118 6.53 4.91 -9.22
N LEU A 119 5.48 4.08 -9.24
CA LEU A 119 5.54 2.66 -8.93
C LEU A 119 5.08 1.83 -10.12
N ARG A 120 5.85 0.81 -10.50
CA ARG A 120 5.42 -0.17 -11.49
C ARG A 120 4.60 -1.24 -10.81
N GLN A 121 3.40 -1.50 -11.34
CA GLN A 121 2.61 -2.64 -10.91
C GLN A 121 3.29 -3.97 -11.27
N GLN A 122 3.17 -4.96 -10.39
CA GLN A 122 3.52 -6.35 -10.65
C GLN A 122 2.37 -7.29 -10.26
N GLY A 123 2.36 -8.49 -10.86
CA GLY A 123 1.29 -9.46 -10.68
C GLY A 123 0.03 -9.13 -11.48
N ALA A 124 -1.08 -9.77 -11.14
CA ALA A 124 -2.38 -9.65 -11.80
C ALA A 124 -3.55 -9.83 -10.82
N PRO A 125 -4.73 -9.21 -11.11
CA PRO A 125 -5.02 -8.34 -12.27
C PRO A 125 -4.50 -6.91 -12.11
N SER A 126 -4.63 -6.09 -13.16
CA SER A 126 -4.36 -4.64 -13.11
C SER A 126 -5.25 -3.93 -12.09
N ALA A 127 -4.67 -2.95 -11.40
CA ALA A 127 -5.41 -2.08 -10.49
C ALA A 127 -6.28 -1.08 -11.27
N SER A 128 -7.45 -0.73 -10.73
CA SER A 128 -8.24 0.41 -11.18
C SER A 128 -8.32 1.48 -10.09
N VAL A 129 -8.24 2.74 -10.50
CA VAL A 129 -8.41 3.89 -9.59
C VAL A 129 -9.87 3.99 -9.18
N THR A 130 -10.08 4.27 -7.89
CA THR A 130 -11.39 4.46 -7.26
C THR A 130 -11.33 5.62 -6.28
N ASP A 131 -12.48 6.00 -5.70
CA ASP A 131 -12.57 6.99 -4.63
C ASP A 131 -11.87 8.33 -4.97
N GLY A 132 -12.11 8.83 -6.18
CA GLY A 132 -11.52 10.10 -6.64
C GLY A 132 -9.99 10.13 -6.67
N GLY A 133 -9.32 8.97 -6.74
CA GLY A 133 -7.86 8.89 -6.69
C GLY A 133 -7.30 8.57 -5.30
N ARG A 134 -8.14 8.26 -4.30
CA ARG A 134 -7.65 7.91 -2.95
C ARG A 134 -7.44 6.41 -2.74
N SER A 135 -7.89 5.59 -3.69
CA SER A 135 -7.86 4.13 -3.57
C SER A 135 -7.62 3.45 -4.91
N LEU A 136 -6.93 2.31 -4.88
CA LEU A 136 -6.86 1.35 -5.97
C LEU A 136 -7.64 0.09 -5.60
N ARG A 137 -8.41 -0.44 -6.56
CA ARG A 137 -9.13 -1.71 -6.44
C ARG A 137 -8.50 -2.74 -7.37
N ILE A 138 -8.20 -3.90 -6.83
CA ILE A 138 -7.65 -5.05 -7.56
C ILE A 138 -8.68 -6.16 -7.46
N ALA A 139 -9.38 -6.43 -8.56
CA ALA A 139 -10.51 -7.35 -8.56
C ALA A 139 -10.42 -8.34 -9.74
N PRO A 140 -10.08 -9.61 -9.50
CA PRO A 140 -10.17 -10.64 -10.53
C PRO A 140 -11.64 -11.00 -10.79
N ALA A 141 -11.90 -11.65 -11.92
CA ALA A 141 -13.18 -12.29 -12.15
C ALA A 141 -13.37 -13.45 -11.14
N GLY A 142 -14.33 -13.32 -10.22
CA GLY A 142 -14.70 -14.39 -9.28
C GLY A 142 -13.70 -14.68 -8.15
N GLY A 143 -12.79 -13.74 -7.84
CA GLY A 143 -11.79 -13.93 -6.78
C GLY A 143 -11.75 -12.80 -5.75
N SER A 144 -10.84 -12.96 -4.79
CA SER A 144 -10.56 -12.02 -3.70
C SER A 144 -10.22 -10.62 -4.19
N VAL A 145 -10.86 -9.61 -3.60
CA VAL A 145 -10.62 -8.19 -3.92
C VAL A 145 -9.63 -7.61 -2.93
N LEU A 146 -8.48 -7.15 -3.45
CA LEU A 146 -7.54 -6.34 -2.67
C LEU A 146 -7.89 -4.86 -2.86
N HIS A 147 -7.82 -4.13 -1.76
CA HIS A 147 -7.95 -2.68 -1.72
C HIS A 147 -6.64 -2.09 -1.24
N TYR A 148 -6.09 -1.17 -2.02
CA TYR A 148 -4.99 -0.32 -1.61
C TYR A 148 -5.55 1.09 -1.45
N ALA A 149 -5.92 1.43 -0.22
CA ALA A 149 -6.88 2.48 0.06
C ALA A 149 -6.45 3.34 1.24
N GLY A 150 -7.21 4.41 1.48
CA GLY A 150 -6.93 5.31 2.60
C GLY A 150 -5.61 6.01 2.46
N LEU A 151 -5.18 6.33 1.22
CA LEU A 151 -4.03 7.21 1.00
C LEU A 151 -4.20 8.45 1.86
N VAL A 152 -3.23 8.76 2.70
CA VAL A 152 -3.15 10.08 3.36
C VAL A 152 -1.69 10.55 3.32
N ALA A 153 -1.47 11.86 3.25
CA ALA A 153 -0.15 12.45 3.35
C ALA A 153 -0.13 13.53 4.44
N TYR A 154 0.92 13.57 5.26
CA TYR A 154 1.11 14.55 6.32
C TYR A 154 2.50 15.16 6.27
N ASP A 155 2.60 16.45 6.63
CA ASP A 155 3.87 17.11 6.90
C ASP A 155 4.38 16.84 8.33
N ALA A 156 5.58 17.32 8.65
CA ALA A 156 6.22 17.14 9.96
C ALA A 156 5.48 17.77 11.14
N ARG A 157 4.52 18.68 10.87
CA ARG A 157 3.66 19.31 11.86
C ARG A 157 2.33 18.57 12.01
N GLY A 158 2.11 17.52 11.22
CA GLY A 158 0.86 16.74 11.19
C GLY A 158 -0.24 17.38 10.34
N VAL A 159 0.10 18.34 9.46
CA VAL A 159 -0.88 18.93 8.54
C VAL A 159 -1.11 17.99 7.37
N GLU A 160 -2.37 17.64 7.10
CA GLU A 160 -2.72 16.81 5.94
C GLU A 160 -2.46 17.58 4.64
N LEU A 161 -1.85 16.90 3.67
CA LEU A 161 -1.53 17.42 2.35
C LEU A 161 -2.46 16.79 1.30
N PRO A 162 -2.88 17.53 0.27
CA PRO A 162 -3.59 16.95 -0.87
C PRO A 162 -2.76 15.84 -1.51
N ALA A 163 -3.34 14.65 -1.64
CA ALA A 163 -2.67 13.50 -2.22
C ALA A 163 -3.63 12.63 -3.03
N SER A 164 -3.15 12.12 -4.16
CA SER A 164 -3.91 11.30 -5.10
C SER A 164 -3.08 10.17 -5.71
N MET A 165 -3.77 9.19 -6.28
CA MET A 165 -3.24 8.08 -7.05
C MET A 165 -3.81 8.09 -8.47
N SER A 166 -2.97 7.79 -9.45
CA SER A 166 -3.38 7.49 -10.81
C SER A 166 -2.71 6.21 -11.30
N VAL A 167 -3.31 5.56 -12.30
CA VAL A 167 -2.72 4.39 -13.00
C VAL A 167 -2.75 4.64 -14.50
N ASP A 168 -1.60 4.55 -15.15
CA ASP A 168 -1.50 4.69 -16.61
C ASP A 168 -1.73 3.35 -17.34
N ALA A 169 -1.83 3.41 -18.67
CA ALA A 169 -2.05 2.23 -19.52
C ALA A 169 -0.88 1.22 -19.49
N ALA A 170 0.32 1.65 -19.10
CA ALA A 170 1.49 0.79 -18.93
C ALA A 170 1.54 0.14 -17.53
N GLY A 171 0.57 0.43 -16.66
CA GLY A 171 0.54 -0.07 -15.28
C GLY A 171 1.50 0.66 -14.34
N THR A 172 1.85 1.91 -14.64
CA THR A 172 2.52 2.79 -13.68
C THR A 172 1.47 3.38 -12.76
N VAL A 173 1.61 3.14 -11.46
CA VAL A 173 0.90 3.85 -10.41
C VAL A 173 1.71 5.09 -10.05
N ARG A 174 1.08 6.26 -10.03
CA ARG A 174 1.69 7.50 -9.51
C ARG A 174 0.97 7.88 -8.23
N ILE A 175 1.71 8.07 -7.15
CA ILE A 175 1.22 8.75 -5.94
C ILE A 175 1.74 10.17 -6.00
N GLU A 176 0.85 11.14 -6.00
CA GLU A 176 1.16 12.56 -6.11
C GLU A 176 0.76 13.29 -4.83
N VAL A 177 1.63 14.15 -4.31
CA VAL A 177 1.41 14.93 -3.09
C VAL A 177 1.73 16.38 -3.36
N ASP A 178 0.76 17.27 -3.13
CA ASP A 178 0.99 18.71 -3.13
C ASP A 178 1.64 19.10 -1.78
N ASP A 179 2.94 19.36 -1.83
CA ASP A 179 3.75 19.72 -0.66
C ASP A 179 4.02 21.23 -0.55
N GLY A 180 3.20 22.07 -1.21
CA GLY A 180 3.32 23.52 -1.16
C GLY A 180 3.34 24.07 0.28
N GLY A 181 4.48 24.59 0.71
CA GLY A 181 4.66 25.13 2.07
C GLY A 181 4.71 24.07 3.18
N ALA A 182 4.86 22.79 2.83
CA ALA A 182 4.95 21.70 3.79
C ALA A 182 6.32 21.67 4.50
N HIS A 183 6.30 21.22 5.76
CA HIS A 183 7.53 20.95 6.50
C HIS A 183 7.90 19.47 6.41
N TYR A 184 9.16 19.19 6.08
CA TYR A 184 9.66 17.83 6.01
C TYR A 184 10.09 17.32 7.40
N PRO A 185 10.01 16.00 7.65
CA PRO A 185 9.64 14.93 6.71
C PRO A 185 8.17 14.89 6.32
N LEU A 186 7.89 14.42 5.10
CA LEU A 186 6.54 14.03 4.69
C LEU A 186 6.32 12.55 4.99
N THR A 187 5.11 12.20 5.44
CA THR A 187 4.66 10.80 5.58
C THR A 187 3.48 10.56 4.67
N ILE A 188 3.53 9.50 3.86
CA ILE A 188 2.49 9.10 2.91
C ILE A 188 2.11 7.66 3.26
N ASP A 189 0.87 7.38 3.62
CA ASP A 189 0.49 6.09 4.23
C ASP A 189 -0.85 5.56 3.70
N PRO A 190 -0.84 4.80 2.60
CA PRO A 190 -1.94 3.93 2.22
C PRO A 190 -1.92 2.55 2.91
N LEU A 191 -3.09 1.93 3.01
CA LEU A 191 -3.31 0.63 3.64
C LEU A 191 -3.75 -0.41 2.60
N ILE A 192 -3.16 -1.61 2.66
CA ILE A 192 -3.61 -2.77 1.90
C ILE A 192 -4.53 -3.61 2.77
N GLN A 193 -5.75 -3.86 2.29
CA GLN A 193 -6.75 -4.70 2.94
C GLN A 193 -7.31 -5.72 1.96
N HIS A 194 -7.70 -6.88 2.48
CA HIS A 194 -8.47 -7.85 1.73
C HIS A 194 -9.91 -7.80 2.23
N THR A 195 -10.83 -7.40 1.35
CA THR A 195 -12.26 -7.40 1.69
C THR A 195 -12.86 -8.71 1.24
N LYS A 196 -13.42 -9.47 2.18
CA LYS A 196 -14.30 -10.58 1.84
C LYS A 196 -15.60 -10.01 1.26
N LEU A 197 -15.93 -10.39 0.03
CA LEU A 197 -17.30 -10.23 -0.44
C LEU A 197 -18.14 -11.19 0.41
N THR A 198 -18.77 -10.71 1.48
CA THR A 198 -19.89 -11.43 2.07
C THR A 198 -20.98 -11.42 1.01
N ALA A 199 -21.17 -12.56 0.33
CA ALA A 199 -22.40 -12.76 -0.41
C ALA A 199 -23.56 -12.42 0.54
N PRO A 200 -24.58 -11.66 0.10
CA PRO A 200 -25.78 -11.52 0.92
C PRO A 200 -26.24 -12.94 1.25
N SER A 201 -26.40 -13.24 2.54
CA SER A 201 -26.98 -14.51 2.96
C SER A 201 -28.23 -14.73 2.12
N PRO A 202 -28.41 -15.89 1.47
CA PRO A 202 -29.73 -16.22 0.96
C PRO A 202 -30.64 -16.14 2.19
N VAL A 203 -31.62 -15.23 2.13
CA VAL A 203 -32.70 -15.25 3.10
C VAL A 203 -33.22 -16.67 3.03
N ALA A 204 -33.12 -17.38 4.15
CA ALA A 204 -33.77 -18.66 4.28
C ALA A 204 -35.28 -18.36 4.19
N ASP A 205 -35.82 -18.45 2.98
CA ASP A 205 -37.25 -18.68 2.79
C ASP A 205 -37.49 -20.11 3.30
N ASP A 206 -37.61 -20.18 4.62
CA ASP A 206 -37.95 -21.39 5.33
C ASP A 206 -39.39 -21.74 4.96
N PHE A 207 -39.52 -22.85 4.23
CA PHE A 207 -40.78 -23.54 4.04
C PHE A 207 -41.35 -23.92 5.42
N MET A 208 -42.49 -23.35 5.79
CA MET A 208 -43.42 -23.98 6.72
C MET A 208 -44.83 -23.95 6.14
N GLY A 209 -45.29 -25.14 5.74
CA GLY A 209 -46.63 -25.37 5.25
C GLY A 209 -47.68 -25.58 6.35
N VAL A 210 -48.93 -25.68 5.87
CA VAL A 210 -50.13 -26.34 6.43
C VAL A 210 -50.66 -25.97 7.83
N GLY A 211 -51.91 -25.49 7.85
CA GLY A 211 -52.95 -26.00 8.75
C GLY A 211 -53.76 -24.97 9.54
N ARG A 212 -54.91 -24.54 8.99
CA ARG A 212 -56.26 -24.81 9.50
C ARG A 212 -57.32 -24.30 8.54
#